data_AF-A0A2V8VWM9-F1
#
_entry.id   AF-A0A2V8VWM9-F1
#
_cell.length_a   1.000
_cell.length_b   1.000
_cell.length_c   1.000
_cell.angle_alpha   90.00
_cell.angle_beta   90.00
_cell.angle_gamma   90.00
#
_symmetry.space_group_name_H-M   'P 1'
#
loop_
_entity.id
_entity.type
_entity.pdbx_description
1 polymer ?
#
loop_
_entity_poly.entity_id
_entity_poly.type
_entity_poly.pdbx_seq_one_letter_code
_entity_poly.pdbx_strand_id
1 'polypeptide(L)'
;MAALIFLLACTGRLAAQTPATIWPSTATPTTPDVGSDSPVELGVRFYSDTPGYITGIRFYKSAANTGTHIGNLWSSGGALLASATFTAET
;
A
#
# COMPACT_ATOMS: atom_id res chain seq x y z
N MET A 1 5.17 54.41 -4.25
CA MET A 1 4.95 53.19 -5.07
C MET A 1 4.66 52.06 -4.10
N ALA A 2 3.43 51.57 -4.07
CA ALA A 2 2.94 50.60 -3.08
C ALA A 2 3.23 49.17 -3.55
N ALA A 3 3.83 48.35 -2.69
CA ALA A 3 4.07 46.93 -2.95
C ALA A 3 2.77 46.14 -2.67
N LEU A 4 2.21 45.55 -3.72
CA LEU A 4 1.04 44.69 -3.65
C LEU A 4 1.50 43.28 -3.25
N ILE A 5 1.30 42.91 -1.99
CA ILE A 5 1.41 41.53 -1.52
C ILE A 5 0.22 40.74 -2.08
N PHE A 6 0.49 39.89 -3.07
CA PHE A 6 -0.44 38.82 -3.45
C PHE A 6 -0.28 37.69 -2.44
N LEU A 7 -1.12 37.69 -1.39
CA LEU A 7 -1.32 36.49 -0.59
C LEU A 7 -2.17 35.53 -1.43
N LEU A 8 -1.54 34.59 -2.13
CA LEU A 8 -2.25 33.48 -2.74
C LEU A 8 -2.71 32.56 -1.60
N ALA A 9 -3.89 32.83 -1.05
CA ALA A 9 -4.57 31.86 -0.19
C ALA A 9 -4.93 30.66 -1.09
N CYS A 10 -4.12 29.61 -1.07
CA CYS A 10 -4.58 28.30 -1.49
C CYS A 10 -5.77 27.93 -0.58
N THR A 11 -6.98 28.06 -1.09
CA THR A 11 -8.24 27.68 -0.44
C THR A 11 -8.41 26.15 -0.35
N GLY A 12 -7.34 25.38 -0.51
CA GLY A 12 -7.32 23.96 -0.17
C GLY A 12 -6.98 23.81 1.31
N ARG A 13 -7.96 23.41 2.13
CA ARG A 13 -7.65 22.80 3.42
C ARG A 13 -6.66 21.67 3.13
N LEU A 14 -5.46 21.73 3.70
CA LEU A 14 -4.64 20.55 3.91
C LEU A 14 -5.41 19.67 4.90
N ALA A 15 -6.40 18.91 4.41
CA ALA A 15 -6.99 17.85 5.20
C ALA A 15 -5.82 16.95 5.58
N ALA A 16 -5.57 16.78 6.88
CA ALA A 16 -4.60 15.80 7.34
C ALA A 16 -5.01 14.46 6.71
N GLN A 17 -4.23 13.98 5.74
CA GLN A 17 -4.54 12.76 5.04
C GLN A 17 -4.32 11.62 6.04
N THR A 18 -5.40 11.17 6.66
CA THR A 18 -5.37 9.99 7.51
C THR A 18 -4.94 8.82 6.63
N PRO A 19 -3.91 8.04 7.04
CA PRO A 19 -3.53 6.85 6.31
C PRO A 19 -4.76 5.97 6.08
N ALA A 20 -5.04 5.69 4.81
CA ALA A 20 -6.10 4.77 4.43
C ALA A 20 -5.48 3.40 4.11
N THR A 21 -6.20 2.34 4.46
CA THR A 21 -5.84 0.96 4.11
C THR A 21 -7.01 0.31 3.39
N ILE A 22 -6.73 -0.58 2.43
CA ILE A 22 -7.75 -1.24 1.61
C ILE A 22 -8.62 -2.18 2.45
N TRP A 23 -8.04 -2.81 3.47
CA TRP A 23 -8.73 -3.74 4.37
C TRP A 23 -8.51 -3.36 5.84
N PRO A 24 -9.49 -3.58 6.73
CA PRO A 24 -9.26 -3.45 8.18
C PRO A 24 -8.17 -4.45 8.65
N SER A 25 -7.55 -4.19 9.80
CA SER A 25 -6.56 -5.11 10.38
C SER A 25 -7.11 -6.49 10.73
N THR A 26 -8.44 -6.61 10.88
CA THR A 26 -9.16 -7.85 11.18
C THR A 26 -9.53 -8.68 9.95
N ALA A 27 -9.19 -8.21 8.73
CA ALA A 27 -9.51 -8.94 7.52
C ALA A 27 -8.72 -10.26 7.43
N THR A 28 -9.44 -11.36 7.24
CA THR A 28 -8.89 -12.71 7.10
C THR A 28 -9.54 -13.43 5.91
N PRO A 29 -8.81 -14.27 5.16
CA PRO A 29 -9.40 -15.09 4.11
C PRO A 29 -10.36 -16.14 4.68
N THR A 30 -11.38 -16.50 3.89
CA THR A 30 -12.30 -17.61 4.24
C THR A 30 -11.57 -18.94 4.40
N THR A 31 -10.55 -19.18 3.57
CA THR A 31 -9.63 -20.32 3.65
C THR A 31 -8.23 -19.79 3.96
N PRO A 32 -7.77 -19.87 5.23
CA PRO A 32 -6.47 -19.31 5.66
C PRO A 32 -5.24 -19.94 5.01
N ASP A 33 -5.31 -21.23 4.68
CA ASP A 33 -4.20 -22.01 4.14
C ASP A 33 -4.75 -23.19 3.33
N VAL A 34 -4.16 -23.47 2.17
CA VAL A 34 -4.52 -24.59 1.29
C VAL A 34 -3.49 -25.72 1.34
N GLY A 35 -2.46 -25.60 2.18
CA GLY A 35 -1.34 -26.51 2.27
C GLY A 35 -0.21 -26.15 1.31
N SER A 36 0.73 -27.08 1.12
CA SER A 36 1.93 -26.87 0.33
C SER A 36 1.62 -26.49 -1.13
N ASP A 37 2.27 -25.43 -1.62
CA ASP A 37 2.19 -24.98 -3.00
C ASP A 37 3.59 -24.69 -3.59
N SER A 38 3.61 -24.21 -4.83
CA SER A 38 4.80 -23.63 -5.45
C SER A 38 4.82 -22.11 -5.22
N PRO A 39 6.00 -21.46 -5.15
CA PRO A 39 6.06 -20.01 -4.97
C PRO A 39 5.28 -19.27 -6.06
N VAL A 40 4.42 -18.35 -5.63
CA VAL A 40 3.59 -17.49 -6.48
C VAL A 40 3.70 -16.03 -6.06
N GLU A 41 3.48 -15.10 -7.01
CA GLU A 41 3.25 -13.69 -6.71
C GLU A 41 1.74 -13.40 -6.82
N LEU A 42 1.13 -13.02 -5.70
CA LEU A 42 -0.28 -12.64 -5.61
C LEU A 42 -0.36 -11.13 -5.39
N GLY A 43 -1.42 -10.50 -5.91
CA GLY A 43 -1.56 -9.07 -5.78
C GLY A 43 -2.96 -8.56 -6.03
N VAL A 44 -3.14 -7.26 -5.76
CA VAL A 44 -4.37 -6.54 -6.08
C VAL A 44 -4.02 -5.33 -6.92
N ARG A 45 -4.93 -4.99 -7.83
CA ARG A 45 -4.90 -3.71 -8.52
C ARG A 45 -5.81 -2.74 -7.79
N PHE A 46 -5.30 -1.57 -7.48
CA PHE A 46 -6.07 -0.48 -6.87
C PHE A 46 -5.83 0.83 -7.62
N TYR A 47 -6.66 1.82 -7.35
CA TYR A 47 -6.48 3.20 -7.79
C TYR A 47 -6.80 4.13 -6.62
N SER A 48 -6.34 5.38 -6.70
CA SER A 48 -6.65 6.43 -5.73
C SER A 48 -7.13 7.66 -6.49
N ASP A 49 -8.26 8.23 -6.06
CA ASP A 49 -8.78 9.49 -6.61
C ASP A 49 -8.03 10.72 -6.07
N THR A 50 -7.25 10.53 -5.00
CA THR A 50 -6.46 11.58 -4.36
C THR A 50 -4.97 11.29 -4.55
N PRO A 51 -4.15 12.27 -4.98
CA PRO A 51 -2.71 12.14 -4.98
C PRO A 51 -2.17 11.80 -3.59
N GLY A 52 -1.15 10.95 -3.51
CA GLY A 52 -0.58 10.55 -2.23
C GLY A 52 0.61 9.60 -2.37
N TYR A 53 1.04 9.06 -1.24
CA TYR A 53 2.14 8.10 -1.15
C TYR A 53 1.65 6.76 -0.61
N ILE A 54 2.29 5.69 -1.07
CA ILE A 54 2.13 4.35 -0.49
C ILE A 54 3.19 4.21 0.60
N THR A 55 2.76 4.13 1.85
CA THR A 55 3.66 4.09 3.01
C THR A 55 3.95 2.68 3.51
N GLY A 56 3.21 1.68 3.01
CA GLY A 56 3.43 0.28 3.36
C GLY A 56 2.56 -0.66 2.55
N ILE A 57 2.98 -1.92 2.50
CA ILE A 57 2.26 -3.04 1.91
C ILE A 57 2.08 -4.07 3.02
N ARG A 58 0.96 -4.78 3.00
CA ARG A 58 0.64 -5.87 3.93
C ARG A 58 -0.03 -6.97 3.14
N PHE A 59 0.22 -8.20 3.56
CA PHE A 59 -0.43 -9.40 3.04
C PHE A 59 -0.91 -10.26 4.21
N TYR A 60 -1.80 -11.19 3.93
CA TYR A 60 -2.19 -12.22 4.90
C TYR A 60 -1.26 -13.43 4.74
N LYS A 61 -0.82 -14.01 5.85
CA LYS A 61 -0.09 -15.28 5.87
C LYS A 61 -0.70 -16.22 6.90
N SER A 62 -0.61 -17.52 6.67
CA SER A 62 -0.81 -18.51 7.72
C SER A 62 0.45 -18.65 8.58
N ALA A 63 0.32 -19.24 9.77
CA ALA A 63 1.48 -19.55 10.61
C ALA A 63 2.41 -20.62 10.01
N ALA A 64 1.91 -21.44 9.07
CA ALA A 64 2.70 -22.46 8.38
C ALA A 64 3.50 -21.89 7.20
N ASN A 65 3.19 -20.66 6.75
CA ASN A 65 3.90 -19.98 5.67
C ASN A 65 5.17 -19.31 6.24
N THR A 66 6.29 -20.03 6.26
CA THR A 66 7.56 -19.59 6.86
C THR A 66 8.64 -19.22 5.84
N GLY A 67 8.27 -19.08 4.56
CA GLY A 67 9.19 -18.70 3.50
C GLY A 67 9.59 -17.22 3.56
N THR A 68 10.53 -16.82 2.69
CA THR A 68 10.85 -15.42 2.47
C THR A 68 9.78 -14.79 1.58
N HIS A 69 9.11 -13.74 2.04
CA HIS A 69 8.13 -13.01 1.24
C HIS A 69 8.69 -11.68 0.75
N ILE A 70 8.40 -11.34 -0.51
CA ILE A 70 8.81 -10.08 -1.15
C ILE A 70 7.55 -9.35 -1.59
N GLY A 71 7.43 -8.08 -1.22
CA GLY A 71 6.38 -7.19 -1.68
C GLY A 71 6.87 -6.34 -2.84
N ASN A 72 6.21 -6.44 -3.99
CA ASN A 72 6.50 -5.63 -5.16
C ASN A 72 5.36 -4.62 -5.41
N LEU A 73 5.71 -3.37 -5.69
CA LEU A 73 4.77 -2.36 -6.14
C LEU A 73 5.00 -2.07 -7.61
N TRP A 74 3.95 -2.20 -8.40
CA TRP A 74 4.00 -2.04 -9.84
C TRP A 74 3.15 -0.85 -10.30
N SER A 75 3.60 -0.16 -11.34
CA SER A 75 2.76 0.80 -12.06
C SER A 75 1.71 0.07 -12.89
N SER A 76 0.66 0.78 -13.30
CA SER A 76 -0.35 0.22 -14.22
C SER A 76 0.22 -0.20 -15.59
N GLY A 77 1.40 0.31 -15.95
CA GLY A 77 2.13 -0.08 -17.16
C GLY A 77 3.10 -1.24 -16.95
N GLY A 78 3.14 -1.85 -15.76
CA GLY A 78 4.02 -2.98 -15.45
C GLY A 78 5.45 -2.59 -15.04
N ALA A 79 5.73 -1.31 -14.78
CA ALA A 79 7.04 -0.90 -14.27
C ALA A 79 7.14 -1.17 -12.75
N LEU A 80 8.22 -1.79 -12.30
CA LEU A 80 8.49 -1.97 -10.87
C LEU A 80 8.83 -0.62 -10.24
N LEU A 81 8.01 -0.17 -9.30
CA LEU A 81 8.19 1.10 -8.59
C LEU A 81 8.95 0.91 -7.27
N ALA A 82 8.73 -0.20 -6.58
CA ALA A 82 9.41 -0.55 -5.35
C ALA A 82 9.39 -2.05 -5.10
N SER A 83 10.39 -2.57 -4.37
CA SER A 83 10.43 -3.94 -3.88
C SER A 83 11.06 -3.98 -2.48
N ALA A 84 10.51 -4.81 -1.60
CA ALA A 84 11.02 -5.00 -0.25
C ALA A 84 10.78 -6.42 0.26
N THR A 85 11.75 -6.98 0.97
CA THR A 85 11.57 -8.21 1.72
C THR A 85 10.81 -7.93 3.00
N PHE A 86 9.76 -8.70 3.27
CA PHE A 86 9.04 -8.62 4.52
C PHE A 86 9.91 -9.17 5.67
N THR A 87 9.90 -8.46 6.80
CA THR A 87 10.63 -8.84 8.02
C THR A 87 9.71 -8.74 9.22
N ALA A 88 10.02 -9.46 10.30
CA ALA A 88 9.20 -9.51 11.52
C ALA A 88 7.72 -9.88 11.26
N GLU A 89 7.50 -10.86 10.39
CA GLU A 89 6.16 -11.32 10.02
C GLU A 89 5.50 -12.12 11.16
N THR A 90 4.32 -11.68 11.60
CA THR A 90 3.52 -12.35 12.65
C THR A 90 2.33 -13.09 12.08
#